data_AF-A0A397VK06-F1
#
_entry.id   AF-A0A397VK06-F1
#
_cell.length_a   1.000
_cell.length_b   1.000
_cell.length_c   1.000
_cell.angle_alpha   90.00
_cell.angle_beta   90.00
_cell.angle_gamma   90.00
#
_symmetry.space_group_name_H-M   'P 1'
#
loop_
_entity.id
_entity.type
_entity.pdbx_description
1 polymer ?
#
loop_
_entity_poly.entity_id
_entity_poly.type
_entity_poly.pdbx_seq_one_letter_code
_entity_poly.pdbx_strand_id
1 'polypeptide(L)'
;MKLILSIVLFVCTIHFRKNVSAFVPSGRGEHSTVLVNEKLYFLGGWSWGLSYAMNQLFYLDVSRHFTMINIFSLPWTDLSSIPGLTNKTGAAASVDETTIFYIGGRHSGGLVSKFDTIS
;
A
#
# COMPACT_ATOMS: atom_id res chain seq x y z
N MET A 1 34.60 -14.84 24.16
CA MET A 1 33.26 -14.24 24.39
C MET A 1 33.05 -12.92 23.64
N LYS A 2 33.93 -11.92 23.76
CA LYS A 2 33.78 -10.60 23.10
C LYS A 2 33.73 -10.66 21.56
N LEU A 3 34.55 -11.50 20.91
CA LEU A 3 34.57 -11.64 19.46
C LEU A 3 33.27 -12.24 18.89
N ILE A 4 32.76 -13.30 19.51
CA ILE A 4 31.51 -13.97 19.11
C ILE A 4 30.33 -13.00 19.25
N LEU A 5 30.24 -12.26 20.35
CA LEU A 5 29.20 -11.24 20.54
C LEU A 5 29.28 -10.14 19.47
N SER A 6 30.48 -9.69 19.11
CA SER A 6 30.68 -8.69 18.06
C SER A 6 30.25 -9.20 16.68
N ILE A 7 30.53 -10.47 16.36
CA ILE A 7 30.08 -11.11 15.12
C ILE A 7 28.56 -11.24 15.09
N VAL A 8 27.93 -11.64 16.21
CA VAL A 8 26.46 -11.74 16.31
C VAL A 8 25.81 -10.36 16.10
N LEU A 9 26.31 -9.31 16.75
CA LEU A 9 25.79 -7.95 16.58
C LEU A 9 25.98 -7.43 15.15
N PHE A 10 27.13 -7.70 14.53
CA PHE A 10 27.40 -7.34 13.13
C PHE A 10 26.45 -8.07 12.16
N VAL A 11 26.22 -9.37 12.35
CA VAL A 11 25.26 -10.15 11.56
C VAL A 11 23.83 -9.63 11.80
N CYS A 12 23.43 -9.33 13.04
CA CYS A 12 22.13 -8.75 13.36
C CYS A 12 21.91 -7.40 12.66
N THR A 13 22.90 -6.51 12.63
CA THR A 13 22.78 -5.20 11.96
C THR A 13 22.68 -5.32 10.44
N ILE A 14 23.39 -6.26 9.81
CA ILE A 14 23.24 -6.55 8.37
C ILE A 14 21.85 -7.09 8.07
N HIS A 15 21.33 -8.02 8.89
CA HIS A 15 19.97 -8.56 8.72
C HIS A 15 18.89 -7.52 8.99
N PHE A 16 19.10 -6.63 9.96
CA PHE A 16 18.17 -5.54 10.26
C PHE A 16 18.08 -4.54 9.10
N ARG A 17 19.23 -4.19 8.48
CA ARG A 17 19.25 -3.31 7.30
C ARG A 17 18.56 -3.91 6.08
N LYS A 18 18.63 -5.24 5.88
CA LYS A 18 17.96 -5.90 4.75
C LYS A 18 16.43 -5.91 4.85
N ASN A 19 15.85 -5.63 6.02
CA ASN A 19 14.41 -5.63 6.24
C ASN A 19 13.77 -4.23 6.16
N VAL A 20 14.54 -3.17 5.86
CA VAL A 20 14.00 -1.81 5.72
C VAL A 20 14.05 -1.39 4.25
N SER A 21 13.39 -2.16 3.37
CA SER A 21 13.01 -1.62 2.07
C SER A 21 11.64 -0.98 2.23
N ALA A 22 11.58 0.36 2.18
CA ALA A 22 10.31 1.06 2.19
C ALA A 22 9.50 0.66 0.94
N PHE A 23 8.23 0.29 1.13
CA PHE A 23 7.34 0.06 0.02
C PHE A 23 7.16 1.36 -0.77
N VAL A 24 7.28 1.29 -2.10
CA VAL A 24 6.99 2.40 -3.00
C VAL A 24 6.04 1.88 -4.07
N PRO A 25 4.81 2.42 -4.18
CA PRO A 25 3.89 1.99 -5.21
C PRO A 25 4.42 2.38 -6.59
N SER A 26 4.29 1.48 -7.57
CA SER A 26 4.65 1.81 -8.95
C SER A 26 3.69 2.86 -9.54
N GLY A 27 4.19 3.66 -10.50
CA GLY A 27 3.36 4.61 -11.25
C GLY A 27 2.17 3.92 -11.93
N ARG A 28 0.98 4.52 -11.83
CA ARG A 28 -0.29 3.98 -12.33
C ARG A 28 -1.34 5.07 -12.56
N GLY A 29 -2.24 4.83 -13.50
CA GLY A 29 -3.47 5.62 -13.71
C GLY A 29 -4.70 4.90 -13.17
N GLU A 30 -5.85 5.59 -13.15
CA GLU A 30 -7.16 4.98 -12.84
C GLU A 30 -7.24 4.22 -11.50
N HIS A 31 -6.41 4.54 -10.53
CA HIS A 31 -6.53 3.96 -9.19
C HIS A 31 -7.69 4.65 -8.44
N SER A 32 -8.27 3.93 -7.49
CA SER A 32 -9.28 4.49 -6.59
C SER A 32 -8.62 4.98 -5.31
N THR A 33 -9.11 6.08 -4.74
CA THR A 33 -8.57 6.61 -3.48
C THR A 33 -9.64 7.18 -2.55
N VAL A 34 -9.43 7.04 -1.24
CA VAL A 34 -10.27 7.64 -0.20
C VAL A 34 -9.42 7.97 1.04
N LEU A 35 -9.76 9.05 1.75
CA LEU A 35 -9.13 9.45 3.01
C LEU A 35 -9.92 8.88 4.18
N VAL A 36 -9.25 8.17 5.10
CA VAL A 36 -9.83 7.68 6.37
C VAL A 36 -8.79 7.86 7.46
N ASN A 37 -9.13 8.55 8.56
CA ASN A 37 -8.25 8.74 9.73
C ASN A 37 -6.80 9.09 9.36
N GLU A 38 -6.62 10.14 8.55
CA GLU A 38 -5.31 10.65 8.11
C GLU A 38 -4.49 9.67 7.25
N LYS A 39 -5.12 8.61 6.73
CA LYS A 39 -4.52 7.66 5.79
C LYS A 39 -5.26 7.76 4.45
N LEU A 40 -4.53 8.11 3.39
CA LEU A 40 -5.05 8.04 2.01
C LEU A 40 -4.89 6.61 1.51
N TYR A 41 -5.98 5.87 1.42
CA TYR A 41 -5.99 4.51 0.88
C TYR A 41 -6.06 4.53 -0.64
N PHE A 42 -5.36 3.60 -1.28
CA PHE A 42 -5.30 3.42 -2.72
C PHE A 42 -5.58 1.97 -3.08
N LEU A 43 -6.46 1.75 -4.06
CA LEU A 43 -6.71 0.42 -4.61
C LEU A 43 -6.53 0.40 -6.12
N GLY A 44 -5.78 -0.61 -6.56
CA GLY A 44 -5.71 -1.04 -7.94
C GLY A 44 -5.07 -0.05 -8.91
N GLY A 45 -5.76 0.23 -10.01
CA GLY A 45 -5.28 1.05 -11.12
C GLY A 45 -4.57 0.27 -12.23
N TRP A 46 -4.22 0.99 -13.30
CA TRP A 46 -3.55 0.46 -14.48
C TRP A 46 -2.12 0.99 -14.58
N SER A 47 -1.15 0.09 -14.67
CA SER A 47 0.24 0.45 -14.96
C SER A 47 0.55 0.27 -16.44
N TRP A 48 1.29 1.21 -17.01
CA TRP A 48 1.75 1.14 -18.39
C TRP A 48 2.71 -0.05 -18.54
N GLY A 49 2.31 -1.04 -19.34
CA GLY A 49 3.07 -2.28 -19.55
C GLY A 49 2.46 -3.53 -18.90
N LEU A 50 1.43 -3.40 -18.07
CA LEU A 50 0.63 -4.54 -17.63
C LEU A 50 -0.62 -4.69 -18.50
N SER A 51 -1.02 -5.93 -18.77
CA SER A 51 -2.27 -6.26 -19.49
C SER A 51 -3.47 -6.41 -18.55
N TYR A 52 -3.29 -6.17 -17.26
CA TYR A 52 -4.31 -6.37 -16.23
C TYR A 52 -4.27 -5.27 -15.17
N ALA A 53 -5.42 -5.07 -14.51
CA ALA A 53 -5.57 -4.16 -13.38
C ALA A 53 -4.72 -4.63 -12.19
N MET A 54 -4.03 -3.71 -11.53
CA MET A 54 -3.23 -4.05 -10.36
C MET A 54 -4.14 -4.46 -9.20
N ASN A 55 -3.69 -5.42 -8.39
CA ASN A 55 -4.37 -5.82 -7.15
C ASN A 55 -3.53 -5.41 -5.94
N GLN A 56 -3.23 -4.12 -5.85
CA GLN A 56 -2.48 -3.58 -4.73
C GLN A 56 -3.38 -2.67 -3.91
N LEU A 57 -3.40 -2.91 -2.60
CA LEU A 57 -3.99 -2.03 -1.60
C LEU A 57 -2.84 -1.48 -0.76
N PHE A 58 -2.80 -0.17 -0.59
CA PHE A 58 -1.79 0.49 0.22
C PHE A 58 -2.35 1.83 0.71
N TYR A 59 -1.66 2.45 1.66
CA TYR A 59 -1.99 3.81 2.07
C TYR A 59 -0.77 4.72 2.19
N LEU A 60 -1.01 6.03 2.09
CA LEU A 60 -0.11 7.09 2.52
C LEU A 60 -0.58 7.63 3.87
N ASP A 61 0.27 7.58 4.89
CA ASP A 61 -0.02 8.19 6.19
C ASP A 61 0.29 9.69 6.14
N VAL A 62 -0.74 10.54 6.03
CA VAL A 62 -0.56 11.99 5.94
C VAL A 62 -0.40 12.68 7.30
N SER A 63 -0.53 11.95 8.41
CA SER A 63 -0.22 12.48 9.76
C SER A 63 1.28 12.69 9.97
N ARG A 64 2.11 11.97 9.20
CA ARG A 64 3.57 12.01 9.29
C ARG A 64 4.14 13.06 8.34
N HIS A 65 5.20 13.74 8.77
CA HIS A 65 5.90 14.68 7.90
C HIS A 65 6.62 13.96 6.75
N PHE A 66 6.43 14.44 5.52
CA PHE A 66 7.14 13.97 4.32
C PHE A 66 7.40 15.13 3.34
N THR A 67 8.30 14.90 2.38
CA THR A 67 8.57 15.85 1.29
C THR A 67 8.15 15.25 -0.05
N MET A 68 7.61 16.07 -0.95
CA MET A 68 7.17 15.61 -2.28
C MET A 68 8.33 15.25 -3.22
N ILE A 69 9.56 15.64 -2.89
CA ILE A 69 10.74 15.47 -3.76
C ILE A 69 11.40 14.10 -3.54
N ASN A 70 11.28 13.53 -2.33
CA ASN A 70 11.89 12.24 -2.00
C ASN A 70 10.80 11.17 -1.80
N ILE A 71 10.55 10.37 -2.83
CA ILE A 71 9.53 9.30 -2.81
C ILE A 71 9.77 8.25 -1.71
N PHE A 72 11.02 8.02 -1.34
CA PHE A 72 11.40 7.09 -0.27
C PHE A 72 11.15 7.67 1.13
N SER A 73 10.90 8.97 1.24
CA SER A 73 10.49 9.61 2.50
C SER A 73 8.99 9.53 2.76
N LEU A 74 8.19 9.15 1.74
CA LEU A 74 6.76 9.06 1.91
C LEU A 74 6.40 7.84 2.78
N PRO A 75 5.55 8.01 3.79
CA PRO A 75 5.17 6.97 4.74
C PRO A 75 4.13 6.02 4.14
N TRP A 76 4.52 5.27 3.12
CA TRP A 76 3.70 4.26 2.49
C TRP A 76 3.61 2.99 3.34
N THR A 77 2.46 2.33 3.33
CA THR A 77 2.28 0.99 3.89
C THR A 77 1.57 0.09 2.88
N ASP A 78 2.17 -1.07 2.59
CA ASP A 78 1.58 -2.09 1.72
C ASP A 78 0.61 -2.97 2.51
N LEU A 79 -0.61 -3.10 2.01
CA LEU A 79 -1.68 -3.95 2.54
C LEU A 79 -2.10 -5.02 1.52
N SER A 80 -1.33 -5.23 0.45
CA SER A 80 -1.68 -6.15 -0.64
C SER A 80 -1.72 -7.63 -0.20
N SER A 81 -1.23 -7.96 1.00
CA SER A 81 -1.33 -9.29 1.60
C SER A 81 -2.73 -9.60 2.19
N ILE A 82 -3.60 -8.60 2.32
CA ILE A 82 -4.95 -8.79 2.85
C ILE A 82 -5.81 -9.52 1.79
N PRO A 83 -6.39 -10.68 2.12
CA PRO A 83 -7.16 -11.48 1.17
C PRO A 83 -8.51 -10.82 0.82
N GLY A 84 -9.05 -11.14 -0.35
CA GLY A 84 -10.41 -10.74 -0.75
C GLY A 84 -10.51 -9.45 -1.57
N LEU A 85 -9.38 -8.80 -1.86
CA LEU A 85 -9.34 -7.64 -2.73
C LEU A 85 -9.44 -8.05 -4.20
N THR A 86 -10.33 -7.39 -4.93
CA THR A 86 -10.49 -7.58 -6.37
C THR A 86 -9.75 -6.50 -7.13
N ASN A 87 -9.13 -6.88 -8.24
CA ASN A 87 -8.47 -5.99 -9.17
C ASN A 87 -9.51 -5.02 -9.78
N LYS A 88 -9.28 -3.71 -9.66
CA LYS A 88 -10.17 -2.67 -10.21
C LYS A 88 -9.37 -1.51 -10.81
N THR A 89 -9.88 -0.92 -11.88
CA THR A 89 -9.45 0.39 -12.39
C THR A 89 -10.66 1.30 -12.58
N GLY A 90 -10.53 2.56 -12.21
CA GLY A 90 -11.58 3.57 -12.34
C GLY A 90 -12.79 3.32 -11.44
N ALA A 91 -12.66 2.55 -10.36
CA ALA A 91 -13.74 2.37 -9.41
C ALA A 91 -13.91 3.63 -8.54
N ALA A 92 -15.14 3.96 -8.18
CA ALA A 92 -15.39 4.97 -7.15
C ALA A 92 -15.03 4.40 -5.78
N ALA A 93 -14.38 5.19 -4.92
CA ALA A 93 -14.14 4.83 -3.53
C ALA A 93 -14.98 5.71 -2.60
N SER A 94 -15.62 5.09 -1.61
CA SER A 94 -16.35 5.78 -0.54
C SER A 94 -16.08 5.10 0.80
N VAL A 95 -16.34 5.79 1.90
CA VAL A 95 -16.15 5.26 3.25
C VAL A 95 -17.43 5.41 4.07
N ASP A 96 -17.72 4.41 4.89
CA ASP A 96 -18.69 4.46 5.98
C ASP A 96 -17.95 4.12 7.28
N GLU A 97 -17.76 5.11 8.14
CA GLU A 97 -16.91 5.04 9.34
C GLU A 97 -15.51 4.49 9.07
N THR A 98 -15.31 3.17 9.22
CA THR A 98 -14.05 2.46 9.01
C THR A 98 -14.09 1.48 7.84
N THR A 99 -15.22 1.33 7.17
CA THR A 99 -15.35 0.44 6.01
C THR A 99 -15.24 1.23 4.73
N ILE A 100 -14.23 0.91 3.91
CA ILE A 100 -14.07 1.45 2.57
C ILE A 100 -14.81 0.57 1.57
N PHE A 101 -15.57 1.19 0.66
CA PHE A 101 -16.23 0.56 -0.46
C PHE A 101 -15.60 1.03 -1.77
N TYR A 102 -15.44 0.10 -2.70
CA TYR A 102 -15.04 0.37 -4.08
C TYR A 102 -16.10 -0.17 -5.03
N ILE A 103 -16.69 0.72 -5.84
CA ILE A 103 -17.87 0.42 -6.67
C ILE A 103 -17.58 0.75 -8.13
N GLY A 104 -17.87 -0.19 -9.02
CA GLY A 104 -17.74 0.02 -10.46
C GLY A 104 -16.32 -0.19 -10.99
N GLY A 105 -15.96 0.59 -12.00
CA GLY A 105 -14.69 0.48 -12.71
C GLY A 105 -14.58 -0.77 -13.60
N ARG A 106 -13.48 -0.88 -14.34
CA ARG A 106 -13.10 -2.13 -15.03
C ARG A 106 -12.52 -3.08 -13.99
N HIS A 107 -13.13 -4.25 -13.85
CA HIS A 107 -12.79 -5.18 -12.77
C HIS A 107 -12.82 -6.64 -13.22
N SER A 108 -12.08 -7.48 -12.51
CA SER A 108 -12.21 -8.94 -12.56
C SER A 108 -12.70 -9.43 -11.19
N GLY A 109 -13.97 -9.82 -11.10
CA GLY A 109 -14.63 -10.17 -9.84
C GLY A 109 -16.01 -9.54 -9.72
N GLY A 110 -16.42 -9.17 -8.49
CA GLY A 110 -17.69 -8.51 -8.23
C GLY A 110 -17.66 -7.00 -8.49
N LEU A 111 -18.83 -6.42 -8.79
CA LEU A 111 -19.01 -4.97 -9.02
C LEU A 111 -18.59 -4.12 -7.81
N VAL A 112 -18.78 -4.66 -6.61
CA VAL A 112 -18.49 -4.01 -5.33
C VAL A 112 -17.41 -4.81 -4.61
N SER A 113 -16.42 -4.13 -4.05
CA SER A 113 -15.50 -4.69 -3.05
C SER A 113 -15.46 -3.79 -1.83
N LYS A 114 -15.21 -4.35 -0.65
CA LYS A 114 -15.06 -3.58 0.57
C LYS A 114 -13.86 -4.04 1.39
N PHE A 115 -13.39 -3.16 2.26
CA PHE A 115 -12.27 -3.41 3.17
C PHE A 115 -12.46 -2.60 4.44
N ASP A 116 -12.33 -3.24 5.60
CA ASP A 116 -12.37 -2.57 6.90
C ASP A 116 -10.97 -2.07 7.26
N THR A 117 -10.82 -0.78 7.54
CA THR A 117 -9.54 -0.18 7.87
C THR A 117 -8.98 -0.75 9.16
N ILE A 118 -7.69 -1.04 9.17
CA ILE A 118 -6.97 -1.43 10.38
C ILE A 118 -6.80 -0.16 11.23
N SER A 119 -7.32 -0.20 12.46
CA SER A 119 -7.14 0.84 13.47
C SER A 119 -5.66 1.09 13.74
#